data_AF-A0A1J0VYU9-F1
#
_entry.id   AF-A0A1J0VYU9-F1
#
_cell.length_a   1.000
_cell.length_b   1.000
_cell.length_c   1.000
_cell.angle_alpha   90.00
_cell.angle_beta   90.00
_cell.angle_gamma   90.00
#
_symmetry.space_group_name_H-M   'P 1'
#
loop_
_entity.id
_entity.type
_entity.pdbx_description
1 polymer ?
#
loop_
_entity_poly.entity_id
_entity_poly.type
_entity_poly.pdbx_seq_one_letter_code
_entity_poly.pdbx_strand_id
1 'polypeptide(L)'
;MVRDRLTDLWTFATTEEFDSLATEYGFTTEEMSQRYVMALLEVAGIDYEGLRQTEILWASSGANLVRRAATGPKLTVWSAATMEAFTVCAASGRMIWHESFGAAMVDGVDAATVSAEKAIELSAHAVREWGAEAGVLRLNLARSRGLDFDRLRRIAATEGLVLDIATVAVRNPAAEQCTWPDQVVWRTVDLHELWESAS
;
A
#
# COMPACT_ATOMS: atom_id res chain seq x y z
N MET A 1 0.25 30.82 16.73
CA MET A 1 -0.31 29.79 15.82
C MET A 1 0.46 28.48 15.87
N VAL A 2 1.69 28.34 15.31
CA VAL A 2 2.41 27.03 15.31
C VAL A 2 2.50 26.44 16.72
N ARG A 3 2.87 27.26 17.71
CA ARG A 3 2.93 26.87 19.13
C ARG A 3 1.59 26.44 19.71
N ASP A 4 0.48 27.02 19.24
CA ASP A 4 -0.86 26.79 19.78
C ASP A 4 -1.53 25.55 19.16
N ARG A 5 -0.94 25.00 18.09
CA ARG A 5 -1.49 23.89 17.29
C ARG A 5 -0.51 22.72 17.15
N LEU A 6 0.46 22.59 18.05
CA LEU A 6 1.50 21.55 17.98
C LEU A 6 0.92 20.13 17.85
N THR A 7 -0.13 19.82 18.62
CA THR A 7 -0.79 18.51 18.56
C THR A 7 -1.36 18.20 17.19
N ASP A 8 -1.97 19.17 16.53
CA ASP A 8 -2.54 19.00 15.19
C ASP A 8 -1.45 18.95 14.12
N LEU A 9 -0.39 19.75 14.27
CA LEU A 9 0.73 19.74 13.33
C LEU A 9 1.50 18.41 13.34
N TRP A 10 1.53 17.72 14.47
CA TRP A 10 2.15 16.38 14.57
C TRP A 10 1.29 15.27 13.97
N THR A 11 0.01 15.50 13.66
CA THR A 11 -0.80 14.51 12.94
C THR A 11 -0.70 14.63 11.43
N PHE A 12 -0.18 15.76 10.92
CA PHE A 12 -0.03 15.98 9.48
C PHE A 12 1.07 15.08 8.91
N ALA A 13 0.77 14.47 7.78
CA ALA A 13 1.64 13.50 7.12
C ALA A 13 2.17 14.00 5.77
N THR A 14 1.60 15.10 5.23
CA THR A 14 1.91 15.61 3.89
C THR A 14 2.15 17.12 3.87
N THR A 15 2.91 17.62 2.89
CA THR A 15 3.12 19.07 2.73
C THR A 15 1.84 19.83 2.39
N GLU A 16 0.89 19.19 1.70
CA GLU A 16 -0.40 19.78 1.34
C GLU A 16 -1.26 20.13 2.57
N GLU A 17 -1.20 19.33 3.63
CA GLU A 17 -1.91 19.63 4.88
C GLU A 17 -1.33 20.88 5.57
N PHE A 18 0.00 21.02 5.58
CA PHE A 18 0.68 22.22 6.09
C PHE A 18 0.38 23.45 5.22
N ASP A 19 0.37 23.30 3.90
CA ASP A 19 0.08 24.38 2.94
C ASP A 19 -1.38 24.86 3.02
N SER A 20 -2.31 23.92 3.21
CA SER A 20 -3.73 24.21 3.40
C SER A 20 -3.95 25.01 4.69
N LEU A 21 -3.28 24.62 5.79
CA LEU A 21 -3.33 25.36 7.05
C LEU A 21 -2.67 26.74 6.92
N ALA A 22 -1.52 26.84 6.25
CA ALA A 22 -0.88 28.12 5.99
C ALA A 22 -1.81 29.09 5.23
N THR A 23 -2.52 28.57 4.23
CA THR A 23 -3.49 29.32 3.44
C THR A 23 -4.69 29.76 4.27
N GLU A 24 -5.25 28.87 5.10
CA GLU A 24 -6.37 29.16 6.00
C GLU A 24 -6.07 30.33 6.94
N TYR A 25 -4.84 30.40 7.45
CA TYR A 25 -4.40 31.44 8.37
C TYR A 25 -3.77 32.67 7.69
N GLY A 26 -3.83 32.75 6.36
CA GLY A 26 -3.43 33.94 5.61
C GLY A 26 -1.92 34.09 5.38
N PHE A 27 -1.14 33.01 5.48
CA PHE A 27 0.29 33.01 5.12
C PHE A 27 0.46 32.92 3.59
N THR A 28 -0.07 33.91 2.86
CA THR A 28 -0.18 33.87 1.39
C THR A 28 0.97 34.57 0.65
N THR A 29 1.91 35.20 1.37
CA THR A 29 3.09 35.84 0.78
C THR A 29 4.34 35.01 1.02
N GLU A 30 5.33 35.10 0.12
CA GLU A 30 6.57 34.32 0.22
C GLU A 30 7.30 34.52 1.56
N GLU A 31 7.37 35.77 2.05
CA GLU A 31 7.98 36.10 3.34
C GLU A 31 7.22 35.45 4.52
N MET A 32 5.89 35.40 4.44
CA MET A 32 5.05 34.76 5.46
C MET A 32 5.17 33.25 5.43
N SER A 33 5.22 32.65 4.23
CA SER A 33 5.43 31.20 4.05
C SER A 33 6.81 30.78 4.57
N GLN A 34 7.86 31.55 4.29
CA GLN A 34 9.21 31.27 4.84
C GLN A 34 9.23 31.32 6.37
N ARG A 35 8.58 32.33 6.97
CA ARG A 35 8.46 32.41 8.44
C ARG A 35 7.66 31.24 9.02
N TYR A 36 6.62 30.79 8.32
CA TYR A 36 5.83 29.63 8.73
C TYR A 36 6.66 28.34 8.68
N VAL A 37 7.37 28.08 7.57
CA VAL A 37 8.26 26.91 7.42
C VAL A 37 9.37 26.91 8.48
N MET A 38 10.00 28.07 8.72
CA MET A 38 10.97 28.20 9.82
C MET A 38 10.34 27.88 11.18
N ALA A 39 9.13 28.36 11.45
CA ALA A 39 8.45 28.09 12.70
C ALA A 39 8.07 26.60 12.85
N LEU A 40 7.72 25.89 11.77
CA LEU A 40 7.50 24.45 11.79
C LEU A 40 8.76 23.71 12.27
N LEU A 41 9.93 24.08 11.75
CA LEU A 41 11.18 23.47 12.15
C LEU A 41 11.59 23.87 13.58
N GLU A 42 11.63 25.16 13.89
CA GLU A 42 12.16 25.68 15.15
C GLU A 42 11.23 25.47 16.35
N VAL A 43 9.91 25.45 16.14
CA VAL A 43 8.92 25.36 17.22
C VAL A 43 8.31 23.97 17.32
N ALA A 44 8.02 23.31 16.19
CA ALA A 44 7.38 22.00 16.18
C ALA A 44 8.34 20.84 15.90
N GLY A 45 9.59 21.12 15.51
CA GLY A 45 10.57 20.10 15.12
C GLY A 45 10.25 19.43 13.79
N ILE A 46 9.40 20.04 12.95
CA ILE A 46 8.91 19.47 11.70
C ILE A 46 9.80 19.99 10.56
N ASP A 47 10.57 19.10 9.96
CA ASP A 47 11.37 19.37 8.76
C ASP A 47 10.49 19.33 7.50
N TYR A 48 9.76 20.43 7.27
CA TYR A 48 8.88 20.58 6.11
C TYR A 48 9.65 20.43 4.78
N GLU A 49 10.89 20.93 4.68
CA GLU A 49 11.67 20.83 3.44
C GLU A 49 12.15 19.38 3.22
N GLY A 50 12.55 18.67 4.28
CA GLY A 50 12.83 17.24 4.21
C GLY A 50 11.61 16.41 3.80
N LEU A 51 10.42 16.75 4.31
CA LEU A 51 9.15 16.13 3.92
C LEU A 51 8.83 16.41 2.43
N ARG A 52 8.97 17.66 2.00
CA ARG A 52 8.77 18.09 0.60
C ARG A 52 9.71 17.38 -0.35
N GLN A 53 11.01 17.28 -0.01
CA GLN A 53 11.98 16.55 -0.82
C GLN A 53 11.65 15.07 -0.89
N THR A 54 11.21 14.49 0.22
CA THR A 54 10.73 13.11 0.26
C THR A 54 9.55 12.94 -0.70
N GLU A 55 8.53 13.79 -0.66
CA GLU A 55 7.38 13.75 -1.58
C GLU A 55 7.76 13.93 -3.05
N ILE A 56 8.70 14.83 -3.36
CA ILE A 56 9.23 15.00 -4.73
C ILE A 56 9.96 13.73 -5.20
N LEU A 57 10.75 13.12 -4.32
CA LEU A 57 11.41 11.84 -4.60
C LEU A 57 10.38 10.73 -4.81
N TRP A 58 9.29 10.69 -4.04
CA TRP A 58 8.20 9.74 -4.25
C TRP A 58 7.45 9.98 -5.57
N ALA A 59 7.19 11.23 -5.94
CA ALA A 59 6.51 11.56 -7.20
C ALA A 59 7.35 11.15 -8.43
N SER A 60 8.65 11.45 -8.41
CA SER A 60 9.59 11.08 -9.47
C SER A 60 9.89 9.58 -9.52
N SER A 61 10.01 8.94 -8.35
CA SER A 61 10.15 7.47 -8.23
C SER A 61 8.90 6.76 -8.71
N GLY A 62 7.71 7.33 -8.43
CA GLY A 62 6.43 6.83 -8.92
C GLY A 62 6.35 6.84 -10.45
N ALA A 63 6.74 7.94 -11.10
CA ALA A 63 6.78 8.00 -12.57
C ALA A 63 7.78 7.02 -13.19
N ASN A 64 8.96 6.84 -12.56
CA ASN A 64 9.94 5.86 -13.00
C ASN A 64 9.43 4.42 -12.82
N LEU A 65 8.82 4.13 -11.67
CA LEU A 65 8.21 2.84 -11.36
C LEU A 65 7.12 2.49 -12.37
N VAL A 66 6.20 3.42 -12.66
CA VAL A 66 5.15 3.22 -13.68
C VAL A 66 5.74 2.89 -15.04
N ARG A 67 6.80 3.60 -15.46
CA ARG A 67 7.48 3.33 -16.72
C ARG A 67 8.12 1.93 -16.76
N ARG A 68 8.80 1.51 -15.68
CA ARG A 68 9.42 0.17 -15.60
C ARG A 68 8.35 -0.93 -15.55
N ALA A 69 7.29 -0.71 -14.80
CA ALA A 69 6.16 -1.64 -14.68
C ALA A 69 5.40 -1.80 -16.00
N ALA A 70 5.38 -0.78 -16.87
CA ALA A 70 4.73 -0.86 -18.18
C ALA A 70 5.33 -1.93 -19.10
N THR A 71 6.61 -2.27 -18.91
CA THR A 71 7.30 -3.35 -19.64
C THR A 71 7.39 -4.66 -18.84
N GLY A 72 6.92 -4.65 -17.60
CA GLY A 72 6.95 -5.80 -16.70
C GLY A 72 5.68 -6.66 -16.76
N PRO A 73 5.62 -7.74 -15.97
CA PRO A 73 4.44 -8.58 -15.89
C PRO A 73 3.28 -7.84 -15.23
N LYS A 74 2.07 -8.18 -15.68
CA LYS A 74 0.81 -7.81 -15.03
C LYS A 74 0.33 -8.99 -14.21
N LEU A 75 0.04 -8.72 -12.95
CA LEU A 75 -0.31 -9.72 -11.95
C LEU A 75 -1.72 -9.44 -11.44
N THR A 76 -2.54 -10.49 -11.34
CA THR A 76 -3.85 -10.39 -10.69
C THR A 76 -3.90 -11.36 -9.52
N VAL A 77 -4.24 -10.83 -8.34
CA VAL A 77 -4.31 -11.58 -7.08
C VAL A 77 -5.62 -11.28 -6.36
N TRP A 78 -6.17 -12.28 -5.69
CA TRP A 78 -7.33 -12.15 -4.80
C TRP A 78 -6.88 -12.36 -3.36
N SER A 79 -7.38 -11.53 -2.44
CA SER A 79 -6.97 -11.60 -1.04
C SER A 79 -8.17 -11.39 -0.12
N ALA A 80 -8.23 -12.19 0.94
CA ALA A 80 -9.28 -12.14 1.95
C ALA A 80 -8.74 -12.57 3.31
N ALA A 81 -9.30 -11.98 4.36
CA ALA A 81 -9.00 -12.35 5.74
C ALA A 81 -10.27 -12.46 6.57
N THR A 82 -10.24 -13.38 7.53
CA THR A 82 -11.11 -13.40 8.71
C THR A 82 -10.29 -12.96 9.93
N MET A 83 -10.87 -13.02 11.14
CA MET A 83 -10.09 -12.81 12.37
C MET A 83 -9.20 -14.01 12.72
N GLU A 84 -9.37 -15.16 12.04
CA GLU A 84 -8.69 -16.41 12.37
C GLU A 84 -7.63 -16.81 11.34
N ALA A 85 -7.82 -16.42 10.07
CA ALA A 85 -6.92 -16.78 8.99
C ALA A 85 -7.00 -15.79 7.83
N PHE A 86 -6.06 -15.90 6.91
CA PHE A 86 -6.12 -15.20 5.64
C PHE A 86 -5.73 -16.10 4.48
N THR A 87 -6.20 -15.73 3.29
CA THR A 87 -6.02 -16.49 2.06
C THR A 87 -5.67 -15.55 0.92
N VAL A 88 -4.74 -16.01 0.08
CA VAL A 88 -4.38 -15.37 -1.18
C VAL A 88 -4.56 -16.37 -2.31
N CYS A 89 -5.20 -15.95 -3.39
CA CYS A 89 -5.41 -16.75 -4.59
C CYS A 89 -4.82 -16.07 -5.83
N ALA A 90 -4.32 -16.88 -6.76
CA ALA A 90 -3.91 -16.44 -8.10
C ALA A 90 -5.10 -15.97 -8.95
N ALA A 91 -4.83 -15.38 -10.11
CA ALA A 91 -5.85 -14.90 -11.04
C ALA A 91 -6.89 -15.98 -11.40
N SER A 92 -6.45 -17.24 -11.51
CA SER A 92 -7.27 -18.43 -11.75
C SER A 92 -8.26 -18.77 -10.63
N GLY A 93 -8.10 -18.16 -9.44
CA GLY A 93 -8.80 -18.52 -8.22
C GLY A 93 -8.13 -19.63 -7.41
N ARG A 94 -7.03 -20.21 -7.91
CA ARG A 94 -6.25 -21.21 -7.16
C ARG A 94 -5.62 -20.57 -5.92
N MET A 95 -5.78 -21.20 -4.77
CA MET A 95 -5.10 -20.80 -3.54
C MET A 95 -3.58 -20.96 -3.69
N ILE A 96 -2.85 -19.88 -3.41
CA ILE A 96 -1.38 -19.84 -3.43
C ILE A 96 -0.80 -19.62 -2.03
N TRP A 97 -1.62 -19.12 -1.11
CA TRP A 97 -1.29 -18.96 0.29
C TRP A 97 -2.54 -19.09 1.16
N HIS A 98 -2.40 -19.79 2.27
CA HIS A 98 -3.37 -19.79 3.35
C HIS A 98 -2.64 -20.00 4.67
N GLU A 99 -2.96 -19.17 5.65
CA GLU A 99 -2.33 -19.23 6.96
C GLU A 99 -3.28 -18.73 8.05
N SER A 100 -3.29 -19.44 9.18
CA SER A 100 -4.01 -19.03 10.39
C SER A 100 -3.19 -18.05 11.21
N PHE A 101 -3.85 -17.04 11.78
CA PHE A 101 -3.24 -16.21 12.80
C PHE A 101 -3.14 -17.05 14.08
N GLY A 102 -1.92 -17.43 14.48
CA GLY A 102 -1.70 -18.32 15.65
C GLY A 102 -2.38 -17.85 16.95
N ALA A 103 -2.70 -16.56 17.05
CA ALA A 103 -3.72 -16.03 17.94
C ALA A 103 -4.76 -15.27 17.10
N ALA A 104 -6.04 -15.37 17.46
CA ALA A 104 -7.11 -14.67 16.74
C ALA A 104 -6.86 -13.15 16.76
N MET A 105 -6.91 -12.54 15.58
CA MET A 105 -6.81 -11.11 15.40
C MET A 105 -7.99 -10.41 16.05
N VAL A 106 -7.75 -9.30 16.73
CA VAL A 106 -8.81 -8.51 17.39
C VAL A 106 -9.49 -7.55 16.40
N ASP A 107 -8.76 -7.14 15.36
CA ASP A 107 -9.22 -6.22 14.33
C ASP A 107 -9.23 -6.87 12.94
N GLY A 108 -10.38 -6.80 12.27
CA GLY A 108 -10.53 -7.24 10.89
C GLY A 108 -9.79 -6.34 9.89
N VAL A 109 -9.52 -5.09 10.22
CA VAL A 109 -8.69 -4.18 9.39
C VAL A 109 -7.23 -4.64 9.42
N ASP A 110 -6.69 -4.96 10.60
CA ASP A 110 -5.35 -5.52 10.73
C ASP A 110 -5.22 -6.85 9.99
N ALA A 111 -6.20 -7.75 10.15
CA ALA A 111 -6.20 -9.03 9.43
C ALA A 111 -6.20 -8.85 7.90
N ALA A 112 -7.05 -7.93 7.39
CA ALA A 112 -7.08 -7.60 5.97
C ALA A 112 -5.79 -6.93 5.49
N THR A 113 -5.14 -6.12 6.34
CA THR A 113 -3.85 -5.48 6.06
C THR A 113 -2.75 -6.53 5.89
N VAL A 114 -2.64 -7.49 6.82
CA VAL A 114 -1.66 -8.58 6.72
C VAL A 114 -1.87 -9.40 5.44
N SER A 115 -3.13 -9.71 5.10
CA SER A 115 -3.47 -10.43 3.87
C SER A 115 -3.11 -9.66 2.60
N ALA A 116 -3.26 -8.33 2.61
CA ALA A 116 -2.87 -7.47 1.49
C ALA A 116 -1.34 -7.38 1.35
N GLU A 117 -0.62 -7.21 2.45
CA GLU A 117 0.84 -7.21 2.47
C GLU A 117 1.43 -8.52 1.95
N LYS A 118 0.88 -9.67 2.38
CA LYS A 118 1.33 -10.97 1.86
C LYS A 118 1.08 -11.09 0.35
N ALA A 119 -0.05 -10.60 -0.15
CA ALA A 119 -0.32 -10.60 -1.60
C ALA A 119 0.69 -9.73 -2.37
N ILE A 120 1.12 -8.59 -1.82
CA ILE A 120 2.17 -7.75 -2.39
C ILE A 120 3.51 -8.48 -2.40
N GLU A 121 3.90 -9.11 -1.29
CA GLU A 121 5.14 -9.89 -1.17
C GLU A 121 5.20 -11.03 -2.21
N LEU A 122 4.14 -11.83 -2.34
CA LEU A 122 4.05 -12.93 -3.31
C LEU A 122 4.15 -12.43 -4.75
N SER A 123 3.50 -11.30 -5.04
CA SER A 123 3.54 -10.67 -6.36
C SER A 123 4.94 -10.16 -6.69
N ALA A 124 5.63 -9.56 -5.72
CA ALA A 124 7.01 -9.10 -5.87
C ALA A 124 7.97 -10.27 -6.15
N HIS A 125 7.77 -11.40 -5.49
CA HIS A 125 8.50 -12.63 -5.81
C HIS A 125 8.27 -13.08 -7.26
N ALA A 126 7.03 -13.08 -7.74
CA ALA A 126 6.73 -13.44 -9.13
C ALA A 126 7.34 -12.46 -10.16
N VAL A 127 7.38 -11.15 -9.87
CA VAL A 127 8.10 -10.17 -10.72
C VAL A 127 9.58 -10.52 -10.83
N ARG A 128 10.23 -10.87 -9.71
CA ARG A 128 11.65 -11.24 -9.70
C ARG A 128 11.91 -12.54 -10.44
N GLU A 129 11.03 -13.53 -10.32
CA GLU A 129 11.14 -14.80 -11.06
C GLU A 129 10.96 -14.61 -12.57
N TRP A 130 10.10 -13.67 -12.99
CA TRP A 130 10.02 -13.25 -14.40
C TRP A 130 11.32 -12.60 -14.90
N GLY A 131 12.16 -12.08 -13.99
CA GLY A 131 13.36 -11.30 -14.32
C GLY A 131 13.05 -9.84 -14.64
N ALA A 132 11.88 -9.34 -14.25
CA ALA A 132 11.52 -7.94 -14.41
C ALA A 132 11.95 -7.09 -13.21
N GLU A 133 12.19 -5.82 -13.48
CA GLU A 133 12.59 -4.82 -12.49
C GLU A 133 11.40 -4.20 -11.74
N ALA A 134 10.21 -4.25 -12.34
CA ALA A 134 8.96 -3.78 -11.78
C ALA A 134 7.79 -4.48 -12.47
N GLY A 135 6.61 -4.46 -11.84
CA GLY A 135 5.37 -5.02 -12.39
C GLY A 135 4.14 -4.23 -11.98
N VAL A 136 3.00 -4.58 -12.58
CA VAL A 136 1.69 -4.03 -12.17
C VAL A 136 0.95 -5.11 -11.40
N LEU A 137 0.48 -4.80 -10.20
CA LEU A 137 -0.34 -5.69 -9.37
C LEU A 137 -1.76 -5.15 -9.28
N ARG A 138 -2.72 -5.93 -9.76
CA ARG A 138 -4.13 -5.78 -9.43
C ARG A 138 -4.49 -6.64 -8.23
N LEU A 139 -4.74 -6.00 -7.09
CA LEU A 139 -5.13 -6.64 -5.85
C LEU A 139 -6.63 -6.54 -5.61
N ASN A 140 -7.33 -7.67 -5.68
CA ASN A 140 -8.77 -7.76 -5.47
C ASN A 140 -9.08 -8.20 -4.02
N LEU A 141 -9.46 -7.23 -3.19
CA LEU A 141 -9.73 -7.44 -1.77
C LEU A 141 -11.20 -7.80 -1.54
N ALA A 142 -11.45 -8.82 -0.71
CA ALA A 142 -12.81 -9.17 -0.30
C ALA A 142 -13.47 -8.09 0.56
N ARG A 143 -12.66 -7.38 1.36
CA ARG A 143 -13.05 -6.23 2.17
C ARG A 143 -11.93 -5.21 2.19
N SER A 144 -12.29 -3.94 2.16
CA SER A 144 -11.30 -2.85 2.09
C SER A 144 -11.62 -1.66 2.99
N ARG A 145 -12.70 -1.74 3.78
CA ARG A 145 -13.11 -0.65 4.67
C ARG A 145 -12.08 -0.49 5.78
N GLY A 146 -11.57 0.74 5.95
CA GLY A 146 -10.61 1.07 7.01
C GLY A 146 -9.14 0.78 6.67
N LEU A 147 -8.85 0.20 5.50
CA LEU A 147 -7.47 -0.02 5.07
C LEU A 147 -6.78 1.30 4.71
N ASP A 148 -5.52 1.42 5.12
CA ASP A 148 -4.61 2.48 4.68
C ASP A 148 -4.02 2.12 3.31
N PHE A 149 -4.68 2.58 2.24
CA PHE A 149 -4.24 2.32 0.88
C PHE A 149 -2.93 3.01 0.52
N ASP A 150 -2.58 4.12 1.16
CA ASP A 150 -1.34 4.83 0.86
C ASP A 150 -0.14 4.13 1.49
N ARG A 151 -0.32 3.52 2.66
CA ARG A 151 0.64 2.54 3.20
C ARG A 151 0.80 1.34 2.28
N LEU A 152 -0.28 0.73 1.79
CA LEU A 152 -0.19 -0.41 0.86
C LEU A 152 0.51 -0.04 -0.46
N ARG A 153 0.22 1.15 -1.01
CA ARG A 153 0.91 1.67 -2.21
C ARG A 153 2.39 1.92 -1.96
N ARG A 154 2.77 2.46 -0.79
CA ARG A 154 4.18 2.64 -0.41
C ARG A 154 4.91 1.30 -0.32
N ILE A 155 4.31 0.31 0.35
CA ILE A 155 4.87 -1.05 0.46
C ILE A 155 5.03 -1.68 -0.94
N ALA A 156 4.00 -1.61 -1.79
CA ALA A 156 4.09 -2.11 -3.15
C ALA A 156 5.19 -1.38 -3.96
N ALA A 157 5.28 -0.06 -3.85
CA ALA A 157 6.30 0.71 -4.54
C ALA A 157 7.72 0.34 -4.10
N THR A 158 7.95 0.08 -2.81
CA THR A 158 9.26 -0.41 -2.32
C THR A 158 9.61 -1.79 -2.88
N GLU A 159 8.60 -2.60 -3.21
CA GLU A 159 8.74 -3.93 -3.81
C GLU A 159 8.79 -3.90 -5.35
N GLY A 160 8.78 -2.71 -5.97
CA GLY A 160 8.79 -2.57 -7.43
C GLY A 160 7.44 -2.82 -8.09
N LEU A 161 6.34 -2.65 -7.37
CA LEU A 161 4.97 -2.86 -7.86
C LEU A 161 4.19 -1.56 -7.97
N VAL A 162 3.57 -1.34 -9.13
CA VAL A 162 2.46 -0.38 -9.26
C VAL A 162 1.18 -1.08 -8.80
N LEU A 163 0.58 -0.59 -7.72
CA LEU A 163 -0.58 -1.21 -7.09
C LEU A 163 -1.90 -0.59 -7.58
N ASP A 164 -2.74 -1.42 -8.18
CA ASP A 164 -4.16 -1.17 -8.45
C ASP A 164 -5.00 -1.99 -7.47
N ILE A 165 -5.87 -1.34 -6.69
CA ILE A 165 -6.68 -1.99 -5.66
C ILE A 165 -8.14 -1.95 -6.05
N ALA A 166 -8.79 -3.11 -6.06
CA ALA A 166 -10.22 -3.24 -6.26
C ALA A 166 -10.87 -3.96 -5.06
N THR A 167 -12.05 -3.50 -4.66
CA THR A 167 -12.86 -4.20 -3.65
C THR A 167 -13.90 -5.06 -4.33
N VAL A 168 -13.77 -6.38 -4.18
CA VAL A 168 -14.67 -7.38 -4.77
C VAL A 168 -15.25 -8.22 -3.64
N ALA A 169 -16.37 -7.78 -3.09
CA ALA A 169 -17.00 -8.41 -1.92
C ALA A 169 -17.80 -9.69 -2.25
N VAL A 170 -18.10 -9.94 -3.52
CA VAL A 170 -18.92 -11.06 -3.99
C VAL A 170 -18.09 -11.89 -4.97
N ARG A 171 -18.12 -13.23 -4.82
CA ARG A 171 -17.33 -14.18 -5.63
C ARG A 171 -15.82 -13.94 -5.57
N ASN A 172 -15.33 -13.56 -4.40
CA ASN A 172 -13.89 -13.50 -4.17
C ASN A 172 -13.40 -14.91 -3.81
N PRO A 173 -12.58 -15.55 -4.66
CA PRO A 173 -12.16 -16.94 -4.43
C PRO A 173 -11.34 -17.09 -3.15
N ALA A 174 -10.62 -16.05 -2.72
CA ALA A 174 -9.91 -16.07 -1.44
C ALA A 174 -10.89 -16.04 -0.27
N ALA A 175 -11.99 -15.29 -0.36
CA ALA A 175 -13.01 -15.25 0.69
C ALA A 175 -13.77 -16.58 0.80
N GLU A 176 -14.07 -17.21 -0.33
CA GLU A 176 -14.74 -18.52 -0.39
C GLU A 176 -13.89 -19.65 0.21
N GLN A 177 -12.57 -19.49 0.17
CA GLN A 177 -11.61 -20.48 0.66
C GLN A 177 -10.97 -20.10 2.00
N CYS A 178 -11.39 -18.98 2.63
CA CYS A 178 -10.75 -18.48 3.84
C CYS A 178 -11.02 -19.31 5.11
N THR A 179 -11.88 -20.32 5.02
CA THR A 179 -12.18 -21.31 6.07
C THR A 179 -11.45 -22.63 5.87
N TRP A 180 -10.50 -22.69 4.92
CA TRP A 180 -9.71 -23.90 4.67
C TRP A 180 -8.89 -24.28 5.92
N PRO A 181 -8.78 -25.57 6.28
CA PRO A 181 -8.16 -25.97 7.54
C PRO A 181 -6.63 -26.06 7.50
N ASP A 182 -6.04 -26.30 6.32
CA ASP A 182 -4.62 -26.60 6.18
C ASP A 182 -3.81 -25.39 5.70
N GLN A 183 -2.58 -25.25 6.19
CA GLN A 183 -1.67 -24.21 5.69
C GLN A 183 -1.29 -24.49 4.22
N VAL A 184 -1.31 -23.44 3.39
CA VAL A 184 -0.80 -23.48 2.02
C VAL A 184 0.30 -22.44 1.89
N VAL A 185 1.45 -22.86 1.37
CA VAL A 185 2.67 -22.04 1.24
C VAL A 185 3.07 -22.00 -0.23
N TRP A 186 3.44 -20.83 -0.73
CA TRP A 186 3.72 -20.61 -2.17
C TRP A 186 4.77 -21.54 -2.76
N ARG A 187 5.72 -22.06 -1.96
CA ARG A 187 6.78 -22.98 -2.42
C ARG A 187 6.25 -24.31 -2.98
N THR A 188 4.97 -24.60 -2.78
CA THR A 188 4.30 -25.78 -3.35
C THR A 188 3.42 -25.44 -4.57
N VAL A 189 3.45 -24.19 -5.03
CA VAL A 189 2.61 -23.66 -6.12
C VAL A 189 3.46 -22.89 -7.12
N ASP A 190 3.11 -22.98 -8.41
CA ASP A 190 3.79 -22.24 -9.47
C ASP A 190 3.31 -20.77 -9.47
N LEU A 191 4.23 -19.84 -9.20
CA LEU A 191 3.93 -18.41 -9.18
C LEU A 191 3.66 -17.83 -10.58
N HIS A 192 3.97 -18.55 -11.65
CA HIS A 192 3.58 -18.18 -13.01
C HIS A 192 2.05 -18.03 -13.15
N GLU A 193 1.27 -18.69 -12.30
CA GLU A 193 -0.20 -18.56 -12.28
C GLU A 193 -0.71 -17.17 -11.90
N LEU A 194 0.17 -16.32 -11.34
CA LEU A 194 -0.18 -14.94 -11.04
C LEU A 194 -0.22 -14.05 -12.26
N TRP A 195 0.50 -14.41 -13.33
CA TRP A 195 0.59 -13.58 -14.52
C TRP A 195 -0.69 -13.63 -15.33
N GLU A 196 -1.11 -12.46 -15.80
CA GLU A 196 -2.12 -12.40 -16.84
C GLU A 196 -1.54 -13.04 -18.11
N SER A 197 -2.20 -14.07 -18.62
CA SER A 197 -1.86 -14.67 -19.90
C SER A 197 -1.79 -13.57 -20.96
N ALA A 198 -0.65 -13.41 -21.62
CA ALA A 198 -0.53 -12.53 -22.77
C ALA A 198 -1.60 -12.94 -23.81
N SER A 199 -2.59 -12.07 -24.01
CA SER A 199 -3.61 -12.24 -25.05
C SER A 199 -3.04 -11.90 -26.42
#